data_AF-A0A931AYP6-F1
#
_entry.id   AF-A0A931AYP6-F1
#
_cell.length_a   1.000
_cell.length_b   1.000
_cell.length_c   1.000
_cell.angle_alpha   90.00
_cell.angle_beta   90.00
_cell.angle_gamma   90.00
#
_symmetry.space_group_name_H-M   'P 1'
#
loop_
_entity.id
_entity.type
_entity.pdbx_description
1 polymer ?
#
loop_
_entity_poly.entity_id
_entity_poly.type
_entity_poly.pdbx_seq_one_letter_code
_entity_poly.pdbx_strand_id
1 'polypeptide(L)'
;MVPVEGGYLYQFHYPTHINLKEAIQVGFHENLASAKAINAYHKIGQEGEIGIILNLTPSYPRDENNPEDVKAAKIADAFFNRSFLDPAVKGEFPQELIAIVKELEMMPEMRAGDLATIAKRNQAKLHILYVNEVMGNYFGDFAFVTTNLQEELDEVAENQMKEHRNLAIEKGLTDIETYILYGYPKTLIANFNESKEKIDLIVMGATGLNAVERALVGSTTSYVVNHAPCNVLVVK
;
A
#
# COMPACT_ATOMS: atom_id res chain seq x y z
N MET A 1 -0.73 -0.83 -6.82
CA MET A 1 -0.11 -0.05 -7.92
C MET A 1 1.09 -0.71 -8.57
N VAL A 2 1.97 -1.35 -7.82
CA VAL A 2 3.13 -2.05 -8.40
C VAL A 2 2.77 -3.01 -9.57
N PRO A 3 1.59 -3.68 -9.61
CA PRO A 3 1.18 -4.44 -10.80
C PRO A 3 0.81 -3.61 -12.01
N VAL A 4 0.16 -2.48 -11.77
CA VAL A 4 -0.17 -1.49 -12.80
C VAL A 4 1.12 -0.95 -13.40
N GLU A 5 2.05 -0.53 -12.56
CA GLU A 5 3.34 0.03 -12.98
C GLU A 5 4.22 -1.02 -13.68
N GLY A 6 4.38 -2.19 -13.07
CA GLY A 6 5.24 -3.24 -13.60
C GLY A 6 4.73 -3.87 -14.87
N GLY A 7 3.43 -4.12 -14.94
CA GLY A 7 2.78 -4.80 -16.05
C GLY A 7 2.54 -3.90 -17.27
N TYR A 8 2.35 -2.59 -17.04
CA TYR A 8 1.80 -1.68 -18.05
C TYR A 8 2.53 -0.34 -18.20
N LEU A 9 3.57 -0.02 -17.40
CA LEU A 9 4.34 1.22 -17.55
C LEU A 9 5.86 1.00 -17.65
N TYR A 10 6.43 0.24 -16.73
CA TYR A 10 7.88 0.14 -16.50
C TYR A 10 8.48 -1.23 -16.82
N GLN A 11 7.67 -2.16 -17.33
CA GLN A 11 8.10 -3.45 -17.89
C GLN A 11 8.90 -4.36 -16.95
N PHE A 12 8.69 -4.24 -15.63
CA PHE A 12 9.31 -5.17 -14.68
C PHE A 12 8.42 -6.37 -14.33
N HIS A 13 7.14 -6.39 -14.74
CA HIS A 13 6.25 -7.56 -14.67
C HIS A 13 5.69 -7.91 -16.05
N TYR A 14 5.61 -9.21 -16.39
CA TYR A 14 4.81 -9.67 -17.53
C TYR A 14 3.35 -9.16 -17.33
N PRO A 15 2.67 -8.63 -18.38
CA PRO A 15 2.95 -8.75 -19.81
C PRO A 15 3.93 -7.73 -20.39
N THR A 16 4.59 -6.91 -19.56
CA THR A 16 5.58 -5.89 -19.94
C THR A 16 5.09 -4.89 -21.00
N HIS A 17 3.81 -4.57 -20.95
CA HIS A 17 3.23 -3.52 -21.78
C HIS A 17 3.74 -2.14 -21.33
N ILE A 18 3.75 -1.20 -22.27
CA ILE A 18 3.92 0.23 -21.99
C ILE A 18 2.68 0.92 -22.54
N ASN A 19 1.62 0.95 -21.75
CA ASN A 19 0.33 1.50 -22.15
C ASN A 19 -0.40 2.08 -20.93
N LEU A 20 -0.37 3.41 -20.80
CA LEU A 20 -1.02 4.13 -19.70
C LEU A 20 -2.54 3.88 -19.64
N LYS A 21 -3.21 3.73 -20.78
CA LYS A 21 -4.66 3.46 -20.82
C LYS A 21 -4.98 2.10 -20.22
N GLU A 22 -4.17 1.08 -20.55
CA GLU A 22 -4.31 -0.24 -19.92
C GLU A 22 -3.96 -0.18 -18.43
N ALA A 23 -2.92 0.57 -18.06
CA ALA A 23 -2.55 0.76 -16.66
C ALA A 23 -3.71 1.34 -15.83
N ILE A 24 -4.39 2.38 -16.35
CA ILE A 24 -5.57 2.99 -15.73
C ILE A 24 -6.72 1.97 -15.61
N GLN A 25 -6.98 1.18 -16.66
CA GLN A 25 -8.01 0.14 -16.62
C GLN A 25 -7.71 -0.92 -15.56
N VAL A 26 -6.47 -1.35 -15.45
CA VAL A 26 -6.04 -2.38 -14.49
C VAL A 26 -6.13 -1.83 -13.07
N GLY A 27 -5.69 -0.60 -12.83
CA GLY A 27 -5.83 0.05 -11.53
C GLY A 27 -7.29 0.18 -11.08
N PHE A 28 -8.20 0.48 -12.01
CA PHE A 28 -9.65 0.46 -11.74
C PHE A 28 -10.14 -0.95 -11.36
N HIS A 29 -9.75 -1.98 -12.12
CA HIS A 29 -10.13 -3.36 -11.84
C HIS A 29 -9.58 -3.87 -10.50
N GLU A 30 -8.37 -3.49 -10.09
CA GLU A 30 -7.82 -3.83 -8.78
C GLU A 30 -8.67 -3.25 -7.64
N ASN A 31 -9.04 -1.97 -7.73
CA ASN A 31 -9.93 -1.34 -6.75
C ASN A 31 -11.30 -2.03 -6.68
N LEU A 32 -11.88 -2.36 -7.84
CA LEU A 32 -13.14 -3.09 -7.93
C LEU A 32 -13.04 -4.50 -7.35
N ALA A 33 -11.96 -5.22 -7.63
CA ALA A 33 -11.71 -6.56 -7.09
C ALA A 33 -11.58 -6.52 -5.57
N SER A 34 -10.82 -5.56 -5.03
CA SER A 34 -10.70 -5.32 -3.59
C SER A 34 -12.07 -5.07 -2.95
N ALA A 35 -12.89 -4.19 -3.54
CA ALA A 35 -14.23 -3.92 -3.04
C ALA A 35 -15.17 -5.15 -3.10
N LYS A 36 -15.07 -5.97 -4.16
CA LYS A 36 -15.83 -7.22 -4.26
C LYS A 36 -15.40 -8.25 -3.22
N ALA A 37 -14.11 -8.37 -2.94
CA ALA A 37 -13.58 -9.26 -1.91
C ALA A 37 -14.10 -8.87 -0.51
N ILE A 38 -14.07 -7.59 -0.17
CA ILE A 38 -14.59 -7.06 1.11
C ILE A 38 -16.09 -7.32 1.24
N ASN A 39 -16.87 -7.03 0.18
CA ASN A 39 -18.30 -7.31 0.19
C ASN A 39 -18.62 -8.82 0.33
N ALA A 40 -17.81 -9.69 -0.29
CA ALA A 40 -17.97 -11.14 -0.14
C ALA A 40 -17.62 -11.60 1.28
N TYR A 41 -16.57 -11.03 1.87
CA TYR A 41 -16.15 -11.31 3.25
C TYR A 41 -17.23 -10.91 4.28
N HIS A 42 -17.85 -9.74 4.14
CA HIS A 42 -18.95 -9.36 5.05
C HIS A 42 -20.19 -10.27 4.90
N LYS A 43 -20.44 -10.82 3.70
CA LYS A 43 -21.59 -11.73 3.47
C LYS A 43 -21.43 -13.09 4.12
N ILE A 44 -20.21 -13.58 4.31
CA ILE A 44 -19.96 -14.86 4.99
C ILE A 44 -20.08 -14.75 6.51
N GLY A 45 -20.19 -13.53 7.05
CA GLY A 45 -20.50 -13.28 8.47
C GLY A 45 -19.41 -13.74 9.43
N GLN A 46 -18.15 -13.70 8.99
CA GLN A 46 -17.01 -13.99 9.88
C GLN A 46 -16.74 -12.83 10.84
N GLU A 47 -16.26 -13.14 12.04
CA GLU A 47 -16.02 -12.16 13.11
C GLU A 47 -14.73 -11.32 12.94
N GLY A 48 -13.96 -11.57 11.88
CA GLY A 48 -12.68 -10.89 11.64
C GLY A 48 -12.81 -9.62 10.79
N GLU A 49 -11.68 -9.00 10.44
CA GLU A 49 -11.56 -7.75 9.69
C GLU A 49 -10.81 -7.95 8.37
N ILE A 50 -11.23 -7.24 7.31
CA ILE A 50 -10.62 -7.32 5.98
C ILE A 50 -10.21 -5.94 5.46
N GLY A 51 -8.96 -5.77 5.03
CA GLY A 51 -8.42 -4.49 4.59
C GLY A 51 -7.68 -4.53 3.25
N ILE A 52 -7.00 -3.42 2.93
CA ILE A 52 -6.03 -3.32 1.84
C ILE A 52 -4.76 -2.68 2.40
N ILE A 53 -3.59 -3.11 1.92
CA ILE A 53 -2.31 -2.50 2.25
C ILE A 53 -1.82 -1.75 1.03
N LEU A 54 -1.37 -0.53 1.29
CA LEU A 54 -0.92 0.41 0.30
C LEU A 54 0.48 0.88 0.72
N ASN A 55 1.35 1.06 -0.25
CA ASN A 55 2.55 1.87 -0.06
C ASN A 55 2.13 3.33 -0.28
N LEU A 56 2.39 4.20 0.70
CA LEU A 56 1.97 5.60 0.70
C LEU A 56 3.18 6.54 0.76
N THR A 57 4.25 6.21 0.03
CA THR A 57 5.45 7.05 -0.02
C THR A 57 5.07 8.47 -0.48
N PRO A 58 5.32 9.51 0.34
CA PRO A 58 4.95 10.87 -0.03
C PRO A 58 5.62 11.32 -1.32
N SER A 59 4.87 12.05 -2.15
CA SER A 59 5.42 12.69 -3.35
C SER A 59 5.85 14.12 -3.00
N TYR A 60 7.12 14.31 -2.67
CA TYR A 60 7.67 15.63 -2.37
C TYR A 60 8.01 16.40 -3.66
N PRO A 61 7.67 17.70 -3.76
CA PRO A 61 8.15 18.54 -4.85
C PRO A 61 9.67 18.73 -4.77
N ARG A 62 10.30 18.95 -5.91
CA ARG A 62 11.74 19.27 -5.95
C ARG A 62 12.05 20.60 -5.24
N ASP A 63 11.20 21.61 -5.44
CA ASP A 63 11.23 22.90 -4.75
C ASP A 63 9.80 23.30 -4.37
N GLU A 64 9.56 23.49 -3.09
CA GLU A 64 8.23 23.88 -2.56
C GLU A 64 7.80 25.29 -2.98
N ASN A 65 8.76 26.16 -3.34
CA ASN A 65 8.47 27.51 -3.78
C ASN A 65 8.19 27.60 -5.29
N ASN A 66 8.40 26.52 -6.03
CA ASN A 66 8.13 26.44 -7.45
C ASN A 66 6.71 25.86 -7.70
N PRO A 67 5.76 26.65 -8.24
CA PRO A 67 4.39 26.19 -8.46
C PRO A 67 4.28 24.95 -9.36
N GLU A 68 5.17 24.79 -10.35
CA GLU A 68 5.13 23.65 -11.26
C GLU A 68 5.65 22.36 -10.61
N ASP A 69 6.65 22.46 -9.73
CA ASP A 69 7.14 21.29 -8.97
C ASP A 69 6.08 20.83 -7.96
N VAL A 70 5.40 21.77 -7.29
CA VAL A 70 4.27 21.48 -6.40
C VAL A 70 3.11 20.84 -7.18
N LYS A 71 2.81 21.33 -8.38
CA LYS A 71 1.77 20.75 -9.23
C LYS A 71 2.14 19.33 -9.66
N ALA A 72 3.39 19.10 -10.07
CA ALA A 72 3.88 17.78 -10.45
C ALA A 72 3.79 16.79 -9.29
N ALA A 73 4.20 17.20 -8.08
CA ALA A 73 4.08 16.41 -6.86
C ALA A 73 2.63 16.03 -6.53
N LYS A 74 1.68 16.97 -6.68
CA LYS A 74 0.24 16.68 -6.48
C LYS A 74 -0.31 15.69 -7.50
N ILE A 75 0.11 15.80 -8.76
CA ILE A 75 -0.29 14.83 -9.80
C ILE A 75 0.32 13.46 -9.49
N ALA A 76 1.60 13.41 -9.12
CA ALA A 76 2.25 12.17 -8.71
C ALA A 76 1.53 11.53 -7.52
N ASP A 77 1.21 12.28 -6.47
CA ASP A 77 0.45 11.76 -5.32
C ASP A 77 -0.94 11.23 -5.72
N ALA A 78 -1.64 11.96 -6.60
CA ALA A 78 -2.93 11.53 -7.12
C ALA A 78 -2.83 10.20 -7.90
N PHE A 79 -1.82 10.06 -8.74
CA PHE A 79 -1.58 8.85 -9.53
C PHE A 79 -1.04 7.70 -8.71
N PHE A 80 -0.08 7.95 -7.79
CA PHE A 80 0.74 6.93 -7.12
C PHE A 80 0.24 6.47 -5.74
N ASN A 81 -0.50 7.33 -5.04
CA ASN A 81 -1.01 7.01 -3.70
C ASN A 81 -2.54 7.00 -3.71
N ARG A 82 -3.14 8.12 -4.11
CA ARG A 82 -4.58 8.35 -3.91
C ARG A 82 -5.48 7.62 -4.89
N SER A 83 -4.96 7.17 -6.03
CA SER A 83 -5.69 6.34 -6.98
C SER A 83 -6.09 4.97 -6.41
N PHE A 84 -5.49 4.55 -5.29
CA PHE A 84 -5.88 3.37 -4.52
C PHE A 84 -6.35 3.73 -3.12
N LEU A 85 -5.74 4.71 -2.46
CA LEU A 85 -6.13 5.11 -1.11
C LEU A 85 -7.54 5.73 -1.06
N ASP A 86 -7.86 6.67 -1.95
CA ASP A 86 -9.16 7.35 -1.90
C ASP A 86 -10.31 6.35 -2.18
N PRO A 87 -10.27 5.47 -3.21
CA PRO A 87 -11.29 4.45 -3.39
C PRO A 87 -11.33 3.43 -2.25
N ALA A 88 -10.19 3.16 -1.62
CA ALA A 88 -10.11 2.24 -0.51
C ALA A 88 -10.85 2.73 0.74
N VAL A 89 -10.84 4.04 0.94
CA VAL A 89 -11.25 4.66 2.19
C VAL A 89 -12.56 5.43 2.04
N LYS A 90 -12.66 6.19 0.96
CA LYS A 90 -13.81 7.04 0.65
C LYS A 90 -14.77 6.35 -0.30
N GLY A 91 -14.34 5.30 -0.98
CA GLY A 91 -15.17 4.64 -1.99
C GLY A 91 -15.30 5.46 -3.29
N GLU A 92 -14.46 6.48 -3.46
CA GLU A 92 -14.43 7.36 -4.64
C GLU A 92 -12.98 7.64 -5.08
N PHE A 93 -12.78 7.86 -6.39
CA PHE A 93 -11.47 8.24 -6.93
C PHE A 93 -11.21 9.74 -6.79
N PRO A 94 -9.93 10.18 -6.74
CA PRO A 94 -9.59 11.61 -6.72
C PRO A 94 -10.18 12.36 -7.91
N GLN A 95 -10.87 13.49 -7.67
CA GLN A 95 -11.53 14.26 -8.74
C GLN A 95 -10.52 14.84 -9.74
N GLU A 96 -9.35 15.23 -9.25
CA GLU A 96 -8.24 15.69 -10.09
C GLU A 96 -7.70 14.59 -11.00
N LEU A 97 -7.64 13.34 -10.51
CA LEU A 97 -7.22 12.19 -11.31
C LEU A 97 -8.27 11.89 -12.38
N ILE A 98 -9.56 11.89 -12.01
CA ILE A 98 -10.67 11.72 -12.96
C ILE A 98 -10.59 12.80 -14.05
N ALA A 99 -10.36 14.06 -13.69
CA ALA A 99 -10.25 15.16 -14.64
C ALA A 99 -9.10 14.93 -15.64
N ILE A 100 -7.90 14.58 -15.14
CA ILE A 100 -6.73 14.29 -15.99
C ILE A 100 -7.01 13.10 -16.92
N VAL A 101 -7.50 11.99 -16.37
CA VAL A 101 -7.79 10.77 -17.15
C VAL A 101 -8.87 11.01 -18.21
N LYS A 102 -9.85 11.87 -17.91
CA LYS A 102 -10.88 12.29 -18.85
C LYS A 102 -10.33 13.17 -19.97
N GLU A 103 -9.47 14.14 -19.63
CA GLU A 103 -8.79 14.98 -20.62
C GLU A 103 -7.91 14.16 -21.56
N LEU A 104 -7.25 13.12 -21.02
CA LEU A 104 -6.42 12.20 -21.81
C LEU A 104 -7.24 11.16 -22.60
N GLU A 105 -8.56 11.15 -22.52
CA GLU A 105 -9.44 10.15 -23.14
C GLU A 105 -9.14 8.69 -22.72
N MET A 106 -8.68 8.53 -21.48
CA MET A 106 -8.25 7.25 -20.89
C MET A 106 -9.17 6.76 -19.78
N MET A 107 -10.40 7.27 -19.69
CA MET A 107 -11.37 6.78 -18.71
C MET A 107 -11.53 5.26 -18.80
N PRO A 108 -11.51 4.55 -17.66
CA PRO A 108 -11.67 3.11 -17.67
C PRO A 108 -13.07 2.74 -18.16
N GLU A 109 -13.16 1.61 -18.84
CA GLU A 109 -14.42 0.93 -19.10
C GLU A 109 -15.01 0.46 -17.77
N MET A 110 -16.26 0.84 -17.52
CA MET A 110 -16.98 0.55 -16.29
C MET A 110 -18.33 -0.10 -16.63
N ARG A 111 -18.73 -1.09 -15.84
CA ARG A 111 -20.09 -1.65 -15.90
C ARG A 111 -21.01 -0.94 -14.93
N ALA A 112 -22.31 -1.02 -15.20
CA ALA A 112 -23.32 -0.54 -14.27
C ALA A 112 -23.14 -1.18 -12.88
N GLY A 113 -22.96 -0.35 -11.85
CA GLY A 113 -22.81 -0.78 -10.46
C GLY A 113 -21.37 -1.01 -9.98
N ASP A 114 -20.35 -0.93 -10.83
CA ASP A 114 -18.96 -1.09 -10.39
C ASP A 114 -18.55 0.00 -9.39
N LEU A 115 -18.85 1.27 -9.70
CA LEU A 115 -18.59 2.39 -8.78
C LEU A 115 -19.38 2.26 -7.48
N ALA A 116 -20.63 1.80 -7.53
CA ALA A 116 -21.43 1.54 -6.33
C ALA A 116 -20.84 0.40 -5.48
N THR A 117 -20.17 -0.57 -6.10
CA THR A 117 -19.49 -1.66 -5.40
C THR A 117 -18.27 -1.14 -4.64
N ILE A 118 -17.46 -0.29 -5.29
CA ILE A 118 -16.31 0.40 -4.67
C ILE A 118 -16.79 1.28 -3.51
N ALA A 119 -17.87 2.04 -3.71
CA ALA A 119 -18.43 2.93 -2.68
C ALA A 119 -18.93 2.20 -1.42
N LYS A 120 -19.53 1.01 -1.55
CA LYS A 120 -20.12 0.25 -0.43
C LYS A 120 -19.11 -0.36 0.55
N ARG A 121 -17.83 -0.35 0.21
CA ARG A 121 -16.74 -1.02 0.92
C ARG A 121 -16.38 -0.43 2.30
N ASN A 122 -16.73 0.83 2.59
CA ASN A 122 -16.15 1.69 3.66
C ASN A 122 -16.47 1.29 5.13
N GLN A 123 -16.47 0.01 5.52
CA GLN A 123 -16.73 -0.45 6.89
C GLN A 123 -15.60 -1.34 7.49
N ALA A 124 -14.35 -1.20 7.04
CA ALA A 124 -13.21 -1.99 7.52
C ALA A 124 -12.22 -1.15 8.36
N LYS A 125 -11.67 -1.73 9.43
CA LYS A 125 -10.54 -1.18 10.21
C LYS A 125 -9.23 -1.30 9.42
N LEU A 126 -8.42 -0.23 9.42
CA LEU A 126 -7.13 -0.20 8.71
C LEU A 126 -5.96 -0.39 9.68
N HIS A 127 -5.15 -1.41 9.43
CA HIS A 127 -3.89 -1.65 10.13
C HIS A 127 -2.71 -1.23 9.25
N ILE A 128 -1.90 -0.29 9.74
CA ILE A 128 -0.67 0.15 9.09
C ILE A 128 0.50 -0.42 9.90
N LEU A 129 1.40 -1.16 9.26
CA LEU A 129 2.55 -1.78 9.89
C LEU A 129 3.84 -1.31 9.23
N TYR A 130 4.76 -0.83 10.05
CA TYR A 130 6.14 -0.54 9.68
C TYR A 130 7.10 -1.39 10.51
N VAL A 131 8.12 -1.97 9.88
CA VAL A 131 9.11 -2.82 10.56
C VAL A 131 10.51 -2.25 10.34
N ASN A 132 11.16 -1.86 11.44
CA ASN A 132 12.57 -1.51 11.46
C ASN A 132 13.42 -2.79 11.47
N GLU A 133 14.18 -3.02 10.40
CA GLU A 133 15.15 -4.11 10.33
C GLU A 133 16.32 -3.85 11.29
N VAL A 134 16.41 -4.66 12.33
CA VAL A 134 17.59 -4.69 13.19
C VAL A 134 18.50 -5.80 12.66
N MET A 135 19.63 -5.46 12.04
CA MET A 135 20.61 -6.45 11.58
C MET A 135 21.22 -7.19 12.77
N GLY A 136 20.67 -8.36 13.10
CA GLY A 136 21.27 -9.28 14.06
C GLY A 136 22.33 -10.15 13.39
N ASN A 137 23.60 -9.75 13.52
CA ASN A 137 24.79 -10.59 13.77
C ASN A 137 26.06 -10.02 13.12
N TYR A 138 26.72 -9.10 13.83
CA TYR A 138 28.17 -9.22 14.02
C TYR A 138 28.39 -9.55 15.49
N PHE A 139 28.45 -10.85 15.78
CA PHE A 139 28.95 -11.41 17.03
C PHE A 139 30.28 -10.71 17.40
N GLY A 140 30.28 -9.77 18.35
CA GLY A 140 31.48 -9.42 19.11
C GLY A 140 31.92 -7.96 19.23
N ASP A 141 31.60 -7.04 18.31
CA ASP A 141 32.35 -5.75 18.25
C ASP A 141 31.51 -4.45 18.23
N PHE A 142 30.18 -4.49 18.29
CA PHE A 142 29.35 -3.28 18.32
C PHE A 142 28.27 -3.34 19.42
N ALA A 143 28.71 -3.43 20.67
CA ALA A 143 27.90 -3.01 21.83
C ALA A 143 27.67 -1.48 21.85
N PHE A 144 27.55 -0.85 20.67
CA PHE A 144 27.53 0.60 20.48
C PHE A 144 26.68 0.96 19.25
N VAL A 145 25.43 0.49 19.20
CA VAL A 145 24.39 1.33 18.57
C VAL A 145 24.20 2.47 19.55
N THR A 146 24.70 3.66 19.21
CA THR A 146 24.52 4.86 20.04
C THR A 146 23.02 5.12 20.19
N THR A 147 22.60 5.57 21.38
CA THR A 147 21.20 5.94 21.65
C THR A 147 20.63 6.86 20.56
N ASN A 148 21.46 7.76 20.04
CA ASN A 148 21.12 8.71 18.98
C ASN A 148 20.73 8.06 17.65
N LEU A 149 21.37 6.95 17.24
CA LEU A 149 21.03 6.28 15.98
C LEU A 149 19.69 5.54 16.09
N GLN A 150 19.40 4.98 17.27
CA GLN A 150 18.12 4.36 17.57
C GLN A 150 17.00 5.42 17.62
N GLU A 151 17.24 6.55 18.29
CA GLU A 151 16.31 7.68 18.34
C GLU A 151 16.00 8.24 16.94
N GLU A 152 16.99 8.38 16.06
CA GLU A 152 16.78 8.82 14.66
C GLU A 152 15.93 7.82 13.86
N LEU A 153 16.17 6.51 14.00
CA LEU A 153 15.38 5.48 13.30
C LEU A 153 13.93 5.40 13.81
N ASP A 154 13.73 5.64 15.10
CA ASP A 154 12.42 5.69 15.73
C ASP A 154 11.66 6.94 15.28
N GLU A 155 12.33 8.10 15.23
CA GLU A 155 11.75 9.35 14.75
C GLU A 155 11.34 9.27 13.27
N VAL A 156 12.16 8.66 12.41
CA VAL A 156 11.80 8.44 10.99
C VAL A 156 10.58 7.53 10.86
N ALA A 157 10.55 6.41 11.58
CA ALA A 157 9.43 5.49 11.55
C ALA A 157 8.15 6.15 12.10
N GLU A 158 8.24 6.86 13.21
CA GLU A 158 7.11 7.59 13.80
C GLU A 158 6.59 8.69 12.89
N ASN A 159 7.46 9.44 12.24
CA ASN A 159 7.06 10.48 11.29
C ASN A 159 6.34 9.88 10.08
N GLN A 160 6.89 8.82 9.46
CA GLN A 160 6.19 8.13 8.37
C GLN A 160 4.84 7.58 8.82
N MET A 161 4.78 6.95 9.99
CA MET A 161 3.53 6.38 10.50
C MET A 161 2.50 7.46 10.86
N LYS A 162 2.94 8.60 11.42
CA LYS A 162 2.08 9.77 11.64
C LYS A 162 1.57 10.35 10.33
N GLU A 163 2.43 10.50 9.33
CA GLU A 163 2.01 10.97 8.01
C GLU A 163 0.97 10.04 7.39
N HIS A 164 1.22 8.73 7.38
CA HIS A 164 0.26 7.75 6.85
C HIS A 164 -1.05 7.73 7.64
N ARG A 165 -0.99 7.84 8.97
CA ARG A 165 -2.19 7.91 9.82
C ARG A 165 -2.97 9.20 9.63
N ASN A 166 -2.30 10.34 9.57
CA ASN A 166 -2.94 11.64 9.35
C ASN A 166 -3.58 11.70 7.98
N LEU A 167 -2.87 11.21 6.96
CA LEU A 167 -3.41 11.04 5.62
C LEU A 167 -4.67 10.16 5.66
N ALA A 168 -4.61 9.00 6.30
CA ALA A 168 -5.75 8.12 6.50
C ALA A 168 -6.96 8.82 7.17
N ILE A 169 -6.73 9.62 8.23
CA ILE A 169 -7.76 10.41 8.93
C ILE A 169 -8.33 11.51 8.03
N GLU A 170 -7.48 12.28 7.34
CA GLU A 170 -7.89 13.27 6.35
C GLU A 170 -8.74 12.65 5.23
N LYS A 171 -8.52 11.37 4.96
CA LYS A 171 -9.33 10.61 4.00
C LYS A 171 -10.64 10.08 4.58
N GLY A 172 -10.92 10.22 5.87
CA GLY A 172 -12.20 9.85 6.49
C GLY A 172 -12.22 8.48 7.15
N LEU A 173 -11.06 7.83 7.33
CA LEU A 173 -10.95 6.66 8.20
C LEU A 173 -11.12 7.08 9.65
N THR A 174 -11.98 6.36 10.37
CA THR A 174 -12.20 6.56 11.81
C THR A 174 -11.61 5.46 12.67
N ASP A 175 -11.25 4.32 12.07
CA ASP A 175 -10.74 3.13 12.75
C ASP A 175 -9.41 2.70 12.13
N ILE A 176 -8.32 3.24 12.69
CA ILE A 176 -6.95 3.06 12.20
C ILE A 176 -6.04 2.72 13.38
N GLU A 177 -5.25 1.67 13.22
CA GLU A 177 -4.16 1.36 14.13
C GLU A 177 -2.82 1.28 13.39
N THR A 178 -1.79 1.75 14.09
CA THR A 178 -0.44 1.87 13.56
C THR A 178 0.52 1.09 14.44
N TYR A 179 1.39 0.30 13.80
CA TYR A 179 2.36 -0.55 14.49
C TYR A 179 3.77 -0.27 13.96
N ILE A 180 4.71 -0.01 14.86
CA ILE A 180 6.14 0.02 14.59
C ILE A 180 6.77 -1.16 15.33
N LEU A 181 7.36 -2.10 14.59
CA LEU A 181 8.00 -3.29 15.15
C LEU A 181 9.50 -3.31 14.81
N TYR A 182 10.29 -3.96 15.67
CA TYR A 182 11.74 -4.06 15.52
C TYR A 182 12.15 -5.52 15.39
N GLY A 183 12.94 -5.83 14.37
CA GLY A 183 13.47 -7.17 14.14
C GLY A 183 13.35 -7.60 12.69
N TYR A 184 13.15 -8.89 12.45
CA TYR A 184 13.10 -9.45 11.09
C TYR A 184 11.69 -9.33 10.49
N PRO A 185 11.48 -8.57 9.39
CA PRO A 185 10.14 -8.33 8.82
C PRO A 185 9.39 -9.61 8.48
N LYS A 186 10.10 -10.62 7.98
CA LYS A 186 9.48 -11.88 7.53
C LYS A 186 8.70 -12.56 8.66
N THR A 187 9.31 -12.66 9.83
CA THR A 187 8.72 -13.33 10.98
C THR A 187 7.70 -12.43 11.67
N LEU A 188 7.99 -11.13 11.79
CA LEU A 188 7.10 -10.17 12.43
C LEU A 188 5.79 -10.00 11.67
N ILE A 189 5.83 -9.95 10.34
CA ILE A 189 4.63 -9.84 9.50
C ILE A 189 3.84 -11.17 9.52
N ALA A 190 4.52 -12.31 9.33
CA ALA A 190 3.84 -13.61 9.29
C ALA A 190 3.16 -13.96 10.63
N ASN A 191 3.78 -13.57 11.75
CA ASN A 191 3.30 -13.89 13.09
C ASN A 191 2.60 -12.69 13.75
N PHE A 192 2.18 -11.68 12.98
CA PHE A 192 1.50 -10.51 13.52
C PHE A 192 0.23 -10.91 14.29
N ASN A 193 -0.54 -11.85 13.73
CA ASN A 193 -1.75 -12.42 14.35
C ASN A 193 -1.51 -13.11 15.70
N GLU A 194 -0.31 -13.67 15.90
CA GLU A 194 0.04 -14.34 17.15
C GLU A 194 0.52 -13.35 18.21
N SER A 195 1.04 -12.20 17.79
CA SER A 195 1.81 -11.30 18.65
C SER A 195 1.15 -9.95 18.93
N LYS A 196 0.16 -9.53 18.13
CA LYS A 196 -0.47 -8.20 18.20
C LYS A 196 -1.99 -8.25 18.10
N GLU A 197 -2.51 -8.27 16.88
CA GLU A 197 -3.95 -8.27 16.59
C GLU A 197 -4.28 -9.30 15.51
N LYS A 198 -5.51 -9.82 15.55
CA LYS A 198 -5.99 -10.77 14.55
C LYS A 198 -6.29 -10.04 13.24
N ILE A 199 -5.54 -10.37 12.19
CA ILE A 199 -5.73 -9.85 10.83
C ILE A 199 -6.18 -10.99 9.91
N ASP A 200 -7.26 -10.82 9.14
CA ASP A 200 -7.76 -11.90 8.26
C ASP A 200 -7.23 -11.79 6.81
N LEU A 201 -6.63 -10.65 6.45
CA LEU A 201 -5.96 -10.42 5.18
C LEU A 201 -4.72 -9.51 5.32
N ILE A 202 -3.54 -10.04 5.02
CA ILE A 202 -2.32 -9.26 4.80
C ILE A 202 -2.21 -8.97 3.30
N VAL A 203 -2.15 -7.70 2.95
CA VAL A 203 -1.79 -7.29 1.59
C VAL A 203 -0.33 -6.81 1.60
N MET A 204 0.51 -7.19 0.65
CA MET A 204 1.90 -6.73 0.67
C MET A 204 2.51 -6.69 -0.72
N GLY A 205 3.48 -5.81 -0.93
CA GLY A 205 4.20 -5.72 -2.20
C GLY A 205 5.01 -6.98 -2.48
N ALA A 206 5.22 -7.30 -3.76
CA ALA A 206 6.01 -8.47 -4.14
C ALA A 206 7.51 -8.34 -3.82
N THR A 207 8.09 -7.13 -3.81
CA THR A 207 9.53 -6.88 -3.56
C THR A 207 9.75 -5.59 -2.76
N GLY A 208 10.84 -5.52 -1.99
CA GLY A 208 11.26 -4.30 -1.26
C GLY A 208 12.24 -3.42 -2.05
N LEU A 209 12.57 -2.23 -1.50
CA LEU A 209 13.38 -1.19 -2.17
C LEU A 209 14.80 -1.61 -2.64
N ASN A 210 15.38 -2.67 -2.08
CA ASN A 210 16.76 -3.10 -2.35
C ASN A 210 16.90 -4.31 -3.28
N ALA A 211 15.82 -4.77 -3.92
CA ALA A 211 15.85 -5.98 -4.75
C ALA A 211 16.29 -5.68 -6.20
N VAL A 212 17.44 -6.23 -6.58
CA VAL A 212 17.90 -6.28 -7.98
C VAL A 212 17.16 -7.43 -8.70
N GLU A 213 16.36 -7.07 -9.72
CA GLU A 213 15.80 -7.88 -10.83
C GLU A 213 14.45 -8.66 -10.75
N ARG A 214 13.50 -8.17 -11.58
CA ARG A 214 12.73 -8.77 -12.71
C ARG A 214 12.02 -10.15 -12.67
N ALA A 215 12.11 -10.98 -11.64
CA ALA A 215 11.30 -12.22 -11.64
C ALA A 215 10.98 -12.85 -10.28
N LEU A 216 11.53 -12.31 -9.18
CA LEU A 216 11.48 -12.99 -7.89
C LEU A 216 10.51 -12.30 -6.92
N VAL A 217 9.59 -13.07 -6.34
CA VAL A 217 8.86 -12.63 -5.14
C VAL A 217 9.89 -12.48 -4.03
N GLY A 218 10.01 -11.26 -3.51
CA GLY A 218 10.92 -10.89 -2.44
C GLY A 218 10.84 -11.86 -1.28
N SER A 219 11.98 -12.10 -0.66
CA SER A 219 12.11 -13.16 0.34
C SER A 219 11.20 -12.96 1.56
N THR A 220 10.83 -11.72 1.88
CA THR A 220 9.83 -11.38 2.91
C THR A 220 8.44 -11.78 2.48
N THR A 221 8.01 -11.38 1.28
CA THR A 221 6.70 -11.70 0.73
C THR A 221 6.52 -13.20 0.56
N SER A 222 7.51 -13.90 0.00
CA SER A 222 7.50 -15.36 -0.11
C SER A 222 7.35 -16.03 1.25
N TYR A 223 8.02 -15.50 2.28
CA TYR A 223 7.89 -16.06 3.62
C TYR A 223 6.48 -15.85 4.17
N VAL A 224 5.97 -14.62 4.15
CA VAL A 224 4.64 -14.29 4.71
C VAL A 224 3.54 -15.09 4.02
N VAL A 225 3.55 -15.22 2.69
CA VAL A 225 2.58 -16.04 1.93
C VAL A 225 2.51 -17.48 2.42
N ASN A 226 3.65 -18.05 2.79
CA ASN A 226 3.75 -19.46 3.17
C ASN A 226 3.52 -19.70 4.68
N HIS A 227 3.54 -18.66 5.51
CA HIS A 227 3.56 -18.82 6.97
C HIS A 227 2.49 -18.03 7.72
N ALA A 228 1.92 -16.98 7.12
CA ALA A 228 0.86 -16.23 7.78
C ALA A 228 -0.37 -17.13 8.01
N PRO A 229 -1.01 -17.09 9.19
CA PRO A 229 -2.19 -17.89 9.48
C PRO A 229 -3.46 -17.35 8.80
N CYS A 230 -3.35 -16.22 8.09
CA CYS A 230 -4.44 -15.54 7.40
C CYS A 230 -4.16 -15.43 5.90
N ASN A 231 -5.14 -14.93 5.14
CA ASN A 231 -4.98 -14.78 3.70
C ASN A 231 -3.88 -13.76 3.41
N VAL A 232 -3.05 -14.03 2.41
CA VAL A 232 -2.01 -13.11 1.95
C VAL A 232 -2.27 -12.77 0.49
N LEU A 233 -2.59 -11.51 0.21
CA LEU A 233 -2.67 -10.97 -1.14
C LEU A 233 -1.34 -10.30 -1.49
N VAL A 234 -0.58 -10.97 -2.34
CA VAL A 234 0.63 -10.37 -2.91
C VAL A 234 0.25 -9.47 -4.06
N VAL A 235 0.56 -8.20 -3.90
CA VAL A 235 0.39 -7.18 -4.93
C VAL A 235 1.72 -7.12 -5.68
N LYS A 236 1.76 -7.81 -6.83
CA LYS A 236 2.89 -7.86 -7.76
C LYS A 236 2.90 -6.65 -8.64
#